data_AF-A0A967Z291-F1
#
_entry.id   AF-A0A967Z291-F1
#
_cell.length_a   1.000
_cell.length_b   1.000
_cell.length_c   1.000
_cell.angle_alpha   90.00
_cell.angle_beta   90.00
_cell.angle_gamma   90.00
#
_symmetry.space_group_name_H-M   'P 1'
#
loop_
_entity.id
_entity.type
_entity.pdbx_description
1 polymer ?
#
loop_
_entity_poly.entity_id
_entity_poly.type
_entity_poly.pdbx_seq_one_letter_code
_entity_poly.pdbx_strand_id
1 'polypeptide(L)'
;MKKVSLLLTMFIFVFACGQNSEETAPESDAQQTQEKDGGAMSWQAPNGWIEETPKSSFRKAQYRLPKAESDPEDASCVVFFFPGGAGGVQANIQRWYGQFVQPDGSPSSEAATVTT
;
A
#
# COMPACT_ATOMS: atom_id res chain seq x y z
N MET A 1 1.85 -11.63 69.80
CA MET A 1 3.14 -12.05 70.40
C MET A 1 3.51 -13.45 69.91
N LYS A 2 4.52 -13.57 69.04
CA LYS A 2 5.48 -14.70 68.91
C LYS A 2 6.52 -14.27 67.86
N LYS A 3 7.77 -14.65 68.13
CA LYS A 3 9.01 -13.95 67.77
C LYS A 3 9.55 -14.35 66.39
N VAL A 4 10.32 -13.42 65.82
CA VAL A 4 11.18 -13.52 64.63
C VAL A 4 12.21 -14.65 64.77
N SER A 5 12.56 -15.34 63.67
CA SER A 5 13.94 -15.79 63.47
C SER A 5 14.32 -15.86 61.99
N LEU A 6 15.44 -15.21 61.73
CA LEU A 6 16.21 -14.99 60.52
C LEU A 6 16.73 -16.31 59.92
N LEU A 7 16.62 -16.49 58.60
CA LEU A 7 17.60 -17.27 57.84
C LEU A 7 17.86 -16.56 56.51
N LEU A 8 19.04 -15.97 56.48
CA LEU A 8 19.67 -15.23 55.41
C LEU A 8 20.22 -16.24 54.39
N THR A 9 19.61 -16.33 53.20
CA THR A 9 20.24 -16.98 52.04
C THR A 9 20.51 -15.90 50.99
N MET A 10 21.75 -15.46 51.00
CA MET A 10 22.38 -14.52 50.09
C MET A 10 22.39 -15.09 48.66
N PHE A 11 21.52 -14.58 47.78
CA PHE A 11 21.63 -14.75 46.34
C PHE A 11 22.46 -13.59 45.78
N ILE A 12 23.70 -13.88 45.42
CA ILE A 12 24.56 -12.96 44.66
C ILE A 12 24.02 -12.95 43.22
N PHE A 13 23.25 -11.92 42.86
CA PHE A 13 23.06 -11.52 41.47
C PHE A 13 23.82 -10.22 41.25
N VAL A 14 24.90 -10.31 40.49
CA VAL A 14 25.67 -9.16 40.02
C VAL A 14 24.79 -8.37 39.05
N PHE A 15 24.06 -7.37 39.55
CA PHE A 15 23.48 -6.33 38.72
C PHE A 15 24.56 -5.30 38.40
N ALA A 16 25.27 -5.55 37.31
CA ALA A 16 26.01 -4.51 36.61
C ALA A 16 25.20 -4.11 35.37
N CYS A 17 24.35 -3.11 35.51
CA CYS A 17 23.94 -2.23 34.41
C CYS A 17 23.83 -0.82 34.97
N GLY A 18 24.83 0.01 34.63
CA GLY A 18 24.80 1.44 34.88
C GLY A 18 23.67 2.10 34.11
N GLN A 19 23.03 3.06 34.76
CA GLN A 19 22.05 3.95 34.14
C GLN A 19 22.80 5.03 33.36
N ASN A 20 22.68 5.01 32.04
CA ASN A 20 22.85 6.19 31.20
C ASN A 20 21.56 6.40 30.43
N SER A 21 21.00 7.59 30.58
CA SER A 21 19.77 8.07 29.97
C SER A 21 19.93 8.23 28.46
N GLU A 22 19.02 7.66 27.67
CA GLU A 22 18.64 8.24 26.37
C GLU A 22 17.12 8.17 26.27
N GLU A 23 16.49 9.34 26.38
CA GLU A 23 15.09 9.58 26.07
C GLU A 23 14.87 9.21 24.60
N THR A 24 14.29 8.03 24.38
CA THR A 24 13.97 7.58 23.02
C THR A 24 12.77 8.40 22.53
N ALA A 25 13.01 9.20 21.50
CA ALA A 25 11.95 9.78 20.66
C ALA A 25 10.93 8.68 20.29
N PRO A 26 9.63 9.00 20.09
CA PRO A 26 8.66 7.99 19.70
C PRO A 26 9.14 7.33 18.41
N GLU A 27 9.38 6.03 18.53
CA GLU A 27 9.66 5.11 17.44
C GLU A 27 8.50 5.25 16.46
N SER A 28 8.80 5.74 15.25
CA SER A 28 7.86 5.76 14.14
C SER A 28 7.36 4.34 13.96
N ASP A 29 6.06 4.10 14.20
CA ASP A 29 5.36 2.87 13.87
C ASP A 29 5.66 2.50 12.41
N ALA A 30 6.69 1.68 12.21
CA ALA A 30 6.91 0.98 10.97
C ALA A 30 5.79 -0.07 10.88
N GLN A 31 4.62 0.36 10.42
CA GLN A 31 3.55 -0.54 10.04
C GLN A 31 4.13 -1.53 9.04
N GLN A 32 4.19 -2.80 9.45
CA GLN A 32 4.68 -3.90 8.64
C GLN A 32 3.93 -3.95 7.31
N THR A 33 4.66 -3.64 6.23
CA THR A 33 4.17 -3.77 4.87
C THR A 33 4.04 -5.25 4.53
N GLN A 34 2.82 -5.77 4.58
CA GLN A 34 2.52 -7.14 4.20
C GLN A 34 2.69 -7.30 2.68
N GLU A 35 3.60 -8.18 2.27
CA GLU A 35 3.79 -8.56 0.88
C GLU A 35 2.51 -9.19 0.32
N LYS A 36 2.02 -8.66 -0.80
CA LYS A 36 0.80 -9.12 -1.47
C LYS A 36 1.15 -10.15 -2.52
N ASP A 37 0.45 -11.27 -2.46
CA ASP A 37 0.48 -12.30 -3.50
C ASP A 37 -0.53 -11.98 -4.62
N GLY A 38 -0.01 -11.42 -5.71
CA GLY A 38 -0.72 -11.14 -6.95
C GLY A 38 -0.94 -12.37 -7.84
N GLY A 39 -0.59 -13.58 -7.39
CA GLY A 39 -0.41 -14.75 -8.24
C GLY A 39 1.06 -14.87 -8.66
N ALA A 40 1.38 -14.68 -9.94
CA ALA A 40 2.77 -14.78 -10.42
C ALA A 40 3.66 -13.56 -10.07
N MET A 41 3.13 -12.60 -9.31
CA MET A 41 3.82 -11.37 -8.96
C MET A 41 3.53 -11.05 -7.49
N SER A 42 4.56 -10.77 -6.72
CA SER A 42 4.42 -10.20 -5.39
C SER A 42 4.81 -8.73 -5.37
N TRP A 43 4.21 -7.96 -4.47
CA TRP A 43 4.59 -6.56 -4.27
C TRP A 43 4.29 -6.12 -2.84
N GLN A 44 4.89 -4.99 -2.48
CA GLN A 44 4.65 -4.30 -1.23
C GLN A 44 4.16 -2.89 -1.55
N ALA A 45 3.09 -2.45 -0.89
CA ALA A 45 2.61 -1.10 -1.05
C ALA A 45 3.60 -0.12 -0.38
N PRO A 46 3.91 1.03 -0.98
CA PRO A 46 4.74 2.03 -0.33
C PRO A 46 4.15 2.49 1.02
N ASN A 47 5.00 2.94 1.93
CA ASN A 47 4.57 3.47 3.21
C ASN A 47 3.58 4.63 3.04
N GLY A 48 2.59 4.69 3.91
CA GLY A 48 1.53 5.71 3.88
C GLY A 48 0.39 5.42 2.89
N TRP A 49 0.49 4.37 2.07
CA TRP A 49 -0.63 3.92 1.26
C TRP A 49 -1.62 3.14 2.12
N ILE A 50 -2.90 3.46 1.96
CA ILE A 50 -3.98 2.85 2.73
C ILE A 50 -4.63 1.78 1.86
N GLU A 51 -4.52 0.52 2.26
CA GLU A 51 -5.19 -0.57 1.54
C GLU A 51 -6.70 -0.50 1.71
N GLU A 52 -7.43 -0.71 0.61
CA GLU A 52 -8.88 -0.75 0.58
C GLU A 52 -9.38 -2.08 0.01
N THR A 53 -10.59 -2.49 0.40
CA THR A 53 -11.25 -3.64 -0.21
C THR A 53 -11.49 -3.38 -1.70
N PRO A 54 -10.99 -4.26 -2.61
CA PRO A 54 -11.22 -4.10 -4.04
C PRO A 54 -12.71 -4.11 -4.39
N LYS A 55 -13.15 -3.11 -5.14
CA LYS A 55 -14.59 -2.90 -5.45
C LYS A 55 -15.14 -3.83 -6.55
N SER A 56 -14.31 -4.64 -7.20
CA SER A 56 -14.76 -5.61 -8.21
C SER A 56 -13.79 -6.78 -8.32
N SER A 57 -14.27 -7.89 -8.89
CA SER A 57 -13.48 -9.11 -9.10
C SER A 57 -12.28 -8.93 -10.04
N PHE A 58 -12.29 -7.89 -10.89
CA PHE A 58 -11.16 -7.54 -11.75
C PHE A 58 -10.06 -6.79 -11.03
N ARG A 59 -10.28 -6.31 -9.80
CA ARG A 59 -9.30 -5.59 -9.00
C ARG A 59 -8.62 -6.57 -8.05
N LYS A 60 -7.34 -6.80 -8.28
CA LYS A 60 -6.50 -7.66 -7.43
C LYS A 60 -6.07 -6.95 -6.15
N ALA A 61 -5.86 -5.63 -6.22
CA ALA A 61 -5.61 -4.76 -5.07
C ALA A 61 -6.16 -3.35 -5.32
N GLN A 62 -6.45 -2.63 -4.25
CA GLN A 62 -6.88 -1.23 -4.29
C GLN A 62 -6.29 -0.49 -3.10
N TYR A 63 -5.84 0.73 -3.34
CA TYR A 63 -5.23 1.59 -2.35
C TYR A 63 -5.76 3.01 -2.49
N ARG A 64 -5.86 3.69 -1.36
CA ARG A 64 -6.02 5.14 -1.27
C ARG A 64 -4.71 5.74 -0.80
N LEU A 65 -4.28 6.78 -1.50
CA LEU A 65 -3.08 7.53 -1.21
C LEU A 65 -3.52 8.87 -0.64
N PRO A 66 -3.17 9.18 0.62
CA PRO A 66 -3.45 10.49 1.19
C PRO A 66 -2.91 11.60 0.30
N LYS A 67 -3.73 12.63 0.08
CA LYS A 67 -3.37 13.80 -0.72
C LYS A 67 -2.13 14.51 -0.17
N ALA A 68 -1.31 15.07 -1.05
CA ALA A 68 -0.31 16.04 -0.63
C ALA A 68 -0.99 17.35 -0.19
N GLU A 69 -0.26 18.23 0.49
CA GLU A 69 -0.80 19.51 0.97
C GLU A 69 -1.39 20.36 -0.16
N SER A 70 -0.73 20.36 -1.33
CA SER A 70 -1.16 21.07 -2.53
C SER A 70 -2.33 20.42 -3.26
N ASP A 71 -2.65 19.16 -2.97
CA ASP A 71 -3.63 18.41 -3.75
C ASP A 71 -5.03 18.57 -3.14
N PRO A 72 -6.07 18.72 -3.98
CA PRO A 72 -7.44 18.89 -3.51
C PRO A 72 -8.04 17.58 -2.97
N GLU A 73 -7.58 16.43 -3.43
CA GLU A 73 -8.17 15.12 -3.14
C GLU A 73 -7.11 14.01 -3.04
N ASP A 74 -7.50 12.92 -2.37
CA ASP A 74 -6.69 11.70 -2.28
C ASP A 74 -6.62 11.00 -3.65
N ALA A 75 -5.50 10.33 -3.92
CA ALA A 75 -5.36 9.51 -5.12
C ALA A 75 -5.82 8.06 -4.87
N SER A 76 -6.22 7.37 -5.93
CA SER A 76 -6.51 5.93 -5.90
C SER A 76 -5.54 5.16 -6.80
N CYS A 77 -4.96 4.09 -6.26
CA CYS A 77 -4.19 3.12 -7.03
C CYS A 77 -4.91 1.78 -7.05
N VAL A 78 -5.02 1.16 -8.21
CA VAL A 78 -5.74 -0.10 -8.39
C VAL A 78 -4.91 -1.02 -9.26
N VAL A 79 -4.69 -2.24 -8.78
CA VAL A 79 -4.07 -3.30 -9.58
C VAL A 79 -5.17 -4.14 -10.20
N PHE A 80 -5.24 -4.18 -11.52
CA PHE A 80 -6.21 -4.99 -12.24
C PHE A 80 -5.63 -6.31 -12.73
N PHE A 81 -6.47 -7.35 -12.74
CA PHE A 81 -6.15 -8.66 -13.29
C PHE A 81 -7.27 -9.13 -14.22
N PHE A 82 -6.92 -9.55 -15.43
CA PHE A 82 -7.88 -9.93 -16.48
C PHE A 82 -7.63 -11.37 -16.96
N PRO A 83 -8.07 -12.39 -16.20
CA PRO A 83 -7.77 -13.80 -16.50
C PRO A 83 -8.37 -14.30 -17.83
N GLY A 84 -9.44 -13.66 -18.31
CA GLY A 84 -10.05 -13.92 -19.62
C GLY A 84 -9.61 -12.94 -20.71
N GLY A 85 -8.59 -12.11 -20.43
CA GLY A 85 -8.18 -11.00 -21.29
C GLY A 85 -9.03 -9.73 -21.12
N ALA A 86 -8.58 -8.65 -21.75
CA ALA A 86 -9.20 -7.33 -21.64
C ALA A 86 -9.88 -6.92 -22.97
N GLY A 87 -10.55 -7.84 -23.65
CA GLY A 87 -11.28 -7.57 -24.90
C GLY A 87 -10.43 -7.48 -26.19
N GLY A 88 -9.10 -7.57 -26.09
CA GLY A 88 -8.20 -7.55 -27.24
C GLY A 88 -7.85 -6.13 -27.74
N VAL A 89 -6.74 -6.03 -28.49
CA VAL A 89 -6.16 -4.74 -28.89
C VAL A 89 -7.15 -3.90 -29.71
N GLN A 90 -7.72 -4.49 -30.78
CA GLN A 90 -8.61 -3.74 -31.68
C GLN A 90 -9.87 -3.25 -30.98
N ALA A 91 -10.50 -4.07 -30.13
CA ALA A 91 -11.70 -3.65 -29.39
C ALA A 91 -11.39 -2.51 -28.41
N ASN A 92 -10.22 -2.54 -27.77
CA ASN A 92 -9.78 -1.46 -26.89
C ASN A 92 -9.54 -0.15 -27.66
N ILE A 93 -8.88 -0.22 -28.82
CA ILE A 93 -8.66 0.95 -29.70
C ILE A 93 -10.00 1.57 -30.11
N GLN A 94 -10.97 0.76 -30.57
CA GLN A 94 -12.29 1.27 -30.97
C GLN A 94 -13.03 1.92 -29.81
N ARG A 95 -12.96 1.34 -28.60
CA ARG A 95 -13.57 1.97 -27.41
C ARG A 95 -12.90 3.30 -27.07
N TRP A 96 -11.57 3.38 -27.15
CA TRP A 96 -10.84 4.60 -26.84
C TRP A 96 -11.18 5.73 -27.81
N TYR A 97 -11.38 5.46 -29.09
CA TYR A 97 -11.83 6.49 -30.04
C TYR A 97 -13.13 7.18 -29.60
N GLY A 98 -14.08 6.42 -29.04
CA GLY A 98 -15.35 6.94 -28.54
C GLY A 98 -15.27 7.68 -27.20
N GLN A 99 -14.11 7.72 -26.53
CA GLN A 99 -13.94 8.41 -25.24
C GLN A 99 -13.41 9.82 -25.38
N PHE A 100 -13.00 10.23 -26.58
CA PHE A 100 -12.47 11.56 -26.86
C PHE A 100 -13.29 12.25 -27.95
N VAL A 101 -13.50 13.55 -27.75
CA VAL A 101 -14.09 14.45 -28.76
C VAL A 101 -12.98 15.29 -29.34
N GLN A 102 -12.82 15.27 -30.66
CA GLN A 102 -11.85 16.13 -31.34
C GLN A 102 -12.34 17.59 -31.33
N PRO A 103 -11.44 18.58 -31.23
CA PRO A 103 -11.83 20.01 -31.22
C PRO A 103 -12.63 20.44 -32.46
N ASP A 104 -12.39 19.80 -33.61
CA ASP A 104 -13.07 20.05 -34.87
C ASP A 104 -14.35 19.20 -35.08
N GLY A 105 -14.68 18.35 -34.10
CA GLY A 105 -15.85 17.46 -34.13
C GLY A 105 -15.67 16.20 -35.00
N SER A 106 -14.50 15.96 -35.58
CA SER A 106 -14.22 14.74 -36.35
C SER A 106 -14.13 13.49 -35.44
N PRO A 107 -14.36 12.28 -35.98
CA PRO A 107 -14.13 11.05 -35.21
C PRO A 107 -12.66 10.90 -34.82
N SER A 108 -12.39 10.57 -33.55
CA SER A 108 -11.03 10.33 -33.06
C SER A 108 -10.28 9.21 -33.81
N SER A 109 -11.00 8.32 -34.50
CA SER A 109 -10.40 7.30 -35.36
C SER A 109 -9.66 7.86 -36.58
N GLU A 110 -10.05 9.04 -37.07
CA GLU A 110 -9.40 9.68 -38.24
C GLU A 110 -8.11 10.40 -37.85
N ALA A 111 -8.02 10.89 -36.61
CA ALA A 111 -6.83 11.54 -36.06
C ALA A 111 -5.81 10.55 -35.47
N ALA A 112 -6.20 9.29 -35.24
CA ALA A 112 -5.37 8.31 -34.56
C ALA A 112 -4.26 7.74 -35.44
N THR A 113 -3.06 7.58 -34.86
CA THR A 113 -1.98 6.77 -35.46
C THR A 113 -1.87 5.45 -34.70
N VAL A 114 -1.98 4.33 -35.41
CA VAL A 114 -1.79 2.99 -34.87
C VAL A 114 -0.56 2.37 -35.53
N THR A 115 0.47 2.09 -34.74
CA THR A 115 1.65 1.35 -35.20
C THR A 115 1.50 -0.11 -34.80
N THR A 116 1.58 -1.00 -35.78
CA THR A 116 1.59 -2.46 -35.60
C THR A 116 2.99 -3.03 -35.69
#